data_AF-A0A3M2LDI0-F1
#
_entry.id   AF-A0A3M2LDI0-F1
#
_cell.length_a   1.000
_cell.length_b   1.000
_cell.length_c   1.000
_cell.angle_alpha   90.00
_cell.angle_beta   90.00
_cell.angle_gamma   90.00
#
_symmetry.space_group_name_H-M   'P 1'
#
loop_
_entity.id
_entity.type
_entity.pdbx_description
1 polymer ?
#
loop_
_entity_poly.entity_id
_entity_poly.type
_entity_poly.pdbx_seq_one_letter_code
_entity_poly.pdbx_strand_id
1 'polypeptide(L)'
;MQIRQLGAALAEPTTGAAPSFAAPYALYLQASGADPGVAADVRATQKRLVTELGARVSDRKPYTVLSAGDTVAQVFDPDTLTRLRALERARDPHGVFRANFPILP
;
A
#
# COMPACT_ATOMS: atom_id res chain seq x y z
N MET A 1 0.09 14.66 -9.98
CA MET A 1 1.11 13.58 -9.93
C MET A 1 2.30 14.07 -9.15
N GLN A 2 2.88 13.24 -8.29
CA GLN A 2 4.10 13.55 -7.54
C GLN A 2 5.07 12.37 -7.61
N ILE A 3 6.36 12.66 -7.79
CA ILE A 3 7.46 11.69 -7.66
C ILE A 3 8.28 12.12 -6.44
N ARG A 4 8.46 11.21 -5.49
CA ARG A 4 9.25 11.45 -4.28
C ARG A 4 10.47 10.55 -4.29
N GLN A 5 11.63 11.12 -4.05
CA GLN A 5 12.87 10.37 -3.91
C GLN A 5 12.80 9.55 -2.60
N LEU A 6 13.22 8.28 -2.69
CA LEU A 6 13.36 7.33 -1.59
C LEU A 6 14.81 6.80 -1.53
N GLY A 7 15.08 5.74 -0.76
CA GLY A 7 16.41 5.17 -0.61
C GLY A 7 17.10 5.66 0.67
N ALA A 8 18.43 5.61 0.69
CA ALA A 8 19.23 5.82 1.90
C ALA A 8 18.68 4.95 3.05
N ALA A 9 18.46 5.53 4.23
CA ALA A 9 17.94 4.83 5.40
C ALA A 9 16.59 4.13 5.15
N LEU A 10 15.78 4.55 4.17
CA LEU A 10 14.53 3.87 3.83
C LEU A 10 14.74 2.55 3.05
N ALA A 11 15.88 2.37 2.40
CA ALA A 11 16.26 1.13 1.73
C ALA A 11 16.98 0.14 2.64
N GLU A 12 17.43 0.60 3.81
CA GLU A 12 18.11 -0.27 4.78
C GLU A 12 17.14 -1.33 5.35
N PRO A 13 17.61 -2.56 5.61
CA PRO A 13 16.79 -3.59 6.23
C PRO A 13 16.19 -3.12 7.56
N THR A 14 14.91 -3.45 7.79
CA THR A 14 14.23 -3.14 9.05
C THR A 14 13.84 -4.42 9.77
N THR A 15 13.72 -4.34 11.10
CA THR A 15 13.17 -5.43 11.94
C THR A 15 11.66 -5.29 12.16
N GLY A 16 11.05 -4.23 11.60
CA GLY A 16 9.64 -3.91 11.73
C GLY A 16 8.75 -4.74 10.80
N ALA A 17 7.44 -4.50 10.87
CA ALA A 17 6.49 -5.12 9.95
C ALA A 17 6.51 -4.48 8.56
N ALA A 18 6.89 -3.20 8.45
CA ALA A 18 7.03 -2.54 7.17
C ALA A 18 8.34 -3.01 6.49
N PRO A 19 8.28 -3.52 5.25
CA PRO A 19 9.50 -3.88 4.53
C PRO A 19 10.32 -2.62 4.20
N SER A 20 11.61 -2.81 3.91
CA SER A 20 12.44 -1.74 3.37
C SER A 20 11.97 -1.33 1.98
N PHE A 21 12.17 -0.06 1.64
CA PHE A 21 11.81 0.49 0.34
C PHE A 21 12.98 0.33 -0.64
N ALA A 22 13.03 -0.81 -1.33
CA ALA A 22 14.05 -1.08 -2.35
C ALA A 22 13.93 -0.15 -3.58
N ALA A 23 12.72 0.33 -3.89
CA ALA A 23 12.51 1.25 -5.00
C ALA A 23 13.07 2.65 -4.68
N PRO A 24 13.83 3.28 -5.59
CA PRO A 24 14.46 4.59 -5.34
C PRO A 24 13.47 5.77 -5.40
N TYR A 25 12.23 5.54 -5.84
CA TYR A 25 11.20 6.57 -5.94
C TYR A 25 9.82 6.01 -5.56
N ALA A 26 8.98 6.87 -5.00
CA ALA A 26 7.54 6.65 -4.88
C ALA A 26 6.77 7.53 -5.88
N LEU A 27 5.81 6.93 -6.58
CA LEU A 27 4.88 7.61 -7.47
C LEU A 27 3.52 7.76 -6.78
N TYR A 28 3.04 9.01 -6.69
CA TYR A 28 1.73 9.33 -6.15
C TYR A 28 0.84 9.91 -7.24
N LEU A 29 -0.26 9.21 -7.53
CA LEU A 29 -1.31 9.67 -8.44
C LEU A 29 -2.53 10.12 -7.62
N GLN A 30 -2.39 11.20 -6.86
CA GLN A 30 -3.47 11.74 -6.04
C GLN A 30 -4.33 12.72 -6.84
N ALA A 31 -5.63 12.75 -6.53
CA ALA A 31 -6.57 13.75 -7.00
C ALA A 31 -7.36 14.27 -5.80
N SER A 32 -7.57 15.59 -5.76
CA SER A 32 -8.40 16.27 -4.78
C SER A 32 -9.46 17.08 -5.55
N GLY A 33 -10.73 16.87 -5.25
CA GLY A 33 -11.83 17.57 -5.91
C GLY A 33 -13.13 17.42 -5.13
N ALA A 34 -14.00 18.43 -5.22
CA ALA A 34 -15.27 18.46 -4.52
C ALA A 34 -16.40 17.73 -5.24
N ASP A 35 -16.25 17.44 -6.54
CA ASP A 35 -17.24 16.75 -7.36
C ASP A 35 -17.05 15.22 -7.29
N PRO A 36 -17.98 14.47 -6.69
CA PRO A 36 -17.93 13.01 -6.69
C PRO A 36 -18.08 12.40 -8.10
N GLY A 37 -18.70 13.13 -9.03
CA GLY A 37 -19.00 12.68 -10.39
C GLY A 37 -17.76 12.32 -11.21
N VAL A 38 -16.62 12.96 -10.93
CA VAL A 38 -15.36 12.70 -11.65
C VAL A 38 -14.54 11.55 -11.06
N ALA A 39 -14.95 10.95 -9.94
CA ALA A 39 -14.15 9.95 -9.23
C ALA A 39 -13.87 8.69 -10.08
N ALA A 40 -14.81 8.30 -10.94
CA ALA A 40 -14.64 7.18 -11.87
C ALA A 40 -13.56 7.48 -12.93
N ASP A 41 -13.63 8.67 -13.54
CA ASP A 41 -12.68 9.11 -14.57
C ASP A 41 -11.26 9.30 -14.01
N VAL A 42 -11.16 9.80 -12.77
CA VAL A 42 -9.91 9.88 -12.02
C VAL A 42 -9.31 8.48 -11.83
N ARG A 43 -10.09 7.52 -11.34
CA ARG A 43 -9.62 6.13 -11.15
C ARG A 43 -9.22 5.47 -12.47
N ALA A 44 -9.99 5.71 -13.54
CA ALA A 44 -9.66 5.21 -14.88
C ALA A 44 -8.34 5.78 -15.38
N THR A 45 -8.10 7.08 -15.17
CA THR A 45 -6.84 7.75 -15.53
C THR A 45 -5.67 7.23 -14.71
N GLN A 46 -5.82 7.07 -13.39
CA GLN A 46 -4.80 6.49 -12.52
C GLN A 46 -4.41 5.08 -12.97
N LYS A 47 -5.41 4.23 -13.24
CA LYS A 47 -5.19 2.85 -13.72
C LYS A 47 -4.48 2.84 -15.07
N ARG A 48 -4.89 3.71 -16.00
CA ARG A 48 -4.26 3.85 -17.31
C ARG A 48 -2.77 4.22 -17.18
N LEU A 49 -2.45 5.23 -16.37
CA LEU A 49 -1.06 5.65 -16.15
C LEU A 49 -0.19 4.54 -15.53
N VAL A 50 -0.69 3.83 -14.52
CA VAL A 50 0.03 2.67 -13.94
C VAL A 50 0.24 1.57 -14.98
N THR A 51 -0.76 1.30 -15.82
CA THR A 51 -0.67 0.30 -16.89
C THR A 51 0.37 0.69 -17.94
N GLU A 52 0.38 1.96 -18.38
CA GLU A 52 1.33 2.50 -19.35
C GLU A 52 2.78 2.49 -18.81
N LEU A 53 2.97 2.69 -17.50
CA LEU A 53 4.30 2.58 -16.87
C LEU A 53 4.81 1.14 -16.81
N GLY A 54 3.91 0.16 -16.71
CA GLY A 54 4.23 -1.27 -16.74
C GLY A 54 5.28 -1.65 -15.70
N ALA A 55 6.33 -2.37 -16.13
CA ALA A 55 7.40 -2.84 -15.26
C ALA A 55 8.25 -1.73 -14.59
N ARG A 56 8.04 -0.45 -14.91
CA ARG A 56 8.72 0.68 -14.26
C ARG A 56 8.15 1.02 -12.89
N VAL A 57 6.97 0.51 -12.56
CA VAL A 57 6.34 0.64 -11.23
C VAL A 57 6.27 -0.73 -10.59
N SER A 58 6.62 -0.80 -9.30
CA SER A 58 6.44 -2.02 -8.52
C SER A 58 4.97 -2.21 -8.17
N ASP A 59 4.62 -3.44 -7.82
CA ASP A 59 3.33 -3.81 -7.24
C ASP A 59 3.21 -3.45 -5.75
N ARG A 60 4.30 -2.93 -5.15
CA ARG A 60 4.40 -2.62 -3.73
C ARG A 60 3.80 -1.26 -3.40
N LYS A 61 3.05 -1.20 -2.29
CA LYS A 61 2.45 0.02 -1.77
C LYS A 61 2.69 0.14 -0.26
N PRO A 62 2.99 1.34 0.27
CA PRO A 62 2.88 1.58 1.71
C PRO A 62 1.46 1.31 2.21
N TYR A 63 1.32 0.74 3.41
CA TYR A 63 0.01 0.44 4.02
C TYR A 63 -0.91 1.66 4.08
N THR A 64 -0.33 2.82 4.37
CA THR A 64 -1.03 4.09 4.56
C THR A 64 -1.60 4.69 3.27
N VAL A 65 -1.30 4.11 2.10
CA VAL A 65 -1.78 4.59 0.80
C VAL A 65 -2.55 3.54 0.01
N LEU A 66 -2.93 2.44 0.66
CA LEU A 66 -3.84 1.47 0.05
C LEU A 66 -5.19 2.14 -0.26
N SER A 67 -5.75 1.75 -1.39
CA SER A 67 -7.03 2.25 -1.92
C SER A 67 -7.99 1.10 -2.17
N ALA A 68 -9.25 1.39 -2.48
CA ALA A 68 -10.24 0.36 -2.77
C ALA A 68 -9.76 -0.57 -3.90
N GLY A 69 -9.74 -1.88 -3.64
CA GLY A 69 -9.23 -2.91 -4.54
C GLY A 69 -7.77 -3.31 -4.29
N ASP A 70 -7.02 -2.55 -3.49
CA ASP A 70 -5.71 -2.97 -3.01
C ASP A 70 -5.83 -4.00 -1.88
N THR A 71 -4.76 -4.76 -1.69
CA THR A 71 -4.66 -5.84 -0.70
C THR A 71 -3.43 -5.67 0.18
N VAL A 72 -3.50 -6.21 1.40
CA VAL A 72 -2.36 -6.20 2.34
C VAL A 72 -1.14 -6.98 1.81
N ALA A 73 -1.32 -7.86 0.82
CA ALA A 73 -0.23 -8.57 0.15
C ALA A 73 0.68 -7.64 -0.69
N GLN A 74 0.19 -6.48 -1.10
CA GLN A 74 1.01 -5.43 -1.74
C GLN A 74 1.92 -4.71 -0.74
N VAL A 75 1.69 -4.89 0.56
CA VAL A 75 2.43 -4.22 1.64
C VAL A 75 3.37 -5.18 2.35
N PHE A 76 2.88 -6.35 2.72
CA PHE A 76 3.58 -7.33 3.54
C PHE A 76 3.92 -8.56 2.70
N ASP A 77 5.12 -9.10 2.90
CA ASP A 77 5.43 -10.44 2.40
C ASP A 77 4.63 -11.52 3.17
N PRO A 78 4.54 -12.75 2.64
CA PRO A 78 3.74 -13.82 3.26
C PRO A 78 4.14 -14.17 4.70
N ASP A 79 5.43 -14.11 5.05
CA ASP A 79 5.92 -14.48 6.38
C ASP A 79 5.57 -13.41 7.40
N THR A 80 5.75 -12.14 7.02
CA THR A 80 5.31 -10.99 7.81
C THR A 80 3.80 -11.04 8.04
N LEU A 81 3.01 -11.29 6.99
CA LEU A 81 1.55 -11.36 7.11
C LEU A 81 1.11 -12.51 8.03
N THR A 82 1.78 -13.66 7.95
CA THR A 82 1.53 -14.81 8.85
C THR A 82 1.80 -14.45 10.30
N ARG A 83 2.94 -13.80 10.59
CA ARG A 83 3.30 -13.32 11.93
C ARG A 83 2.30 -12.30 12.46
N LEU A 84 1.90 -11.33 11.64
CA LEU A 84 0.93 -10.31 12.02
C LEU A 84 -0.44 -10.92 12.33
N ARG A 85 -0.91 -11.88 11.52
CA ARG A 85 -2.17 -12.59 11.78
C ARG A 85 -2.15 -13.38 13.09
N ALA A 86 -1.02 -13.99 13.43
CA ALA A 86 -0.87 -14.68 14.71
C ALA A 86 -0.91 -13.69 15.88
N LEU A 87 -0.24 -12.55 15.75
CA LEU A 87 -0.25 -11.49 16.75
C LEU A 87 -1.66 -10.91 16.96
N GLU A 88 -2.38 -10.63 15.87
CA GLU A 88 -3.74 -10.09 15.93
C GLU A 88 -4.68 -11.04 16.68
N ARG A 89 -4.66 -12.35 16.37
CA ARG A 89 -5.49 -13.33 17.09
C ARG A 89 -5.14 -13.43 18.58
N ALA A 90 -3.88 -13.23 18.94
CA ALA A 90 -3.42 -13.31 20.32
C ALA A 90 -3.72 -12.03 21.12
N ARG A 91 -3.79 -10.87 20.47
CA ARG A 91 -3.91 -9.56 21.13
C ARG A 91 -5.29 -8.92 20.98
N ASP A 92 -6.00 -9.23 19.90
CA ASP A 92 -7.39 -8.83 19.66
C ASP A 92 -8.26 -10.04 19.26
N PRO A 93 -8.45 -11.01 20.17
CA PRO A 93 -9.22 -12.23 19.89
C PRO A 93 -10.71 -11.96 19.60
N HIS A 94 -11.21 -10.78 19.95
CA HIS A 94 -12.61 -10.39 19.76
C HIS A 94 -12.80 -9.45 18.54
N GLY A 95 -11.74 -9.07 17.84
CA GLY A 95 -11.81 -8.20 16.66
C GLY A 95 -12.38 -6.82 16.97
N VAL A 96 -12.01 -6.25 18.12
CA VAL A 96 -12.43 -4.91 18.57
C VAL A 96 -11.81 -3.85 17.67
N PHE A 97 -10.56 -4.03 17.25
CA PHE A 97 -9.84 -3.11 16.38
C PHE A 97 -10.01 -3.53 14.92
N ARG A 98 -10.67 -2.67 14.13
CA ARG A 98 -10.88 -2.93 12.70
C ARG A 98 -10.10 -1.97 11.84
N ALA A 99 -9.13 -2.50 11.12
CA ALA A 99 -8.38 -1.74 10.14
C ALA A 99 -9.13 -1.64 8.80
N ASN A 100 -8.92 -0.54 8.07
CA ASN A 100 -9.49 -0.33 6.72
C ASN A 100 -9.07 -1.43 5.73
N PHE A 101 -7.89 -2.02 5.94
CA PHE A 101 -7.36 -3.15 5.18
C PHE A 101 -6.99 -4.27 6.16
N PRO A 102 -7.96 -5.12 6.54
CA PRO A 102 -7.75 -6.11 7.58
C PRO A 102 -6.69 -7.14 7.14
N ILE A 103 -5.86 -7.54 8.10
CA ILE A 103 -4.86 -8.60 7.89
C ILE A 103 -5.44 -9.99 8.14
N LEU A 104 -6.49 -10.10 8.95
CA LEU A 104 -7.27 -11.33 9.07
C LEU A 104 -8.26 -11.44 7.89
N PRO A 105 -8.51 -12.66 7.39
CA PRO A 105 -9.60 -12.91 6.44
C PRO A 105 -10.96 -12.52 6.99
#